data_AF-A0A3D9CS46-F1
#
_entry.id   AF-A0A3D9CS46-F1
#
_cell.length_a   1.000
_cell.length_b   1.000
_cell.length_c   1.000
_cell.angle_alpha   90.00
_cell.angle_beta   90.00
_cell.angle_gamma   90.00
#
_symmetry.space_group_name_H-M   'P 1'
#
loop_
_entity.id
_entity.type
_entity.pdbx_description
1 polymer ?
#
loop_
_entity_poly.entity_id
_entity_poly.type
_entity_poly.pdbx_seq_one_letter_code
_entity_poly.pdbx_strand_id
1 'polypeptide(L)'
;MLFFSVQEVYGRKVEKKWFWFLGIYLIILAGFRHDVGPDYGSYYGIYIYSDTKSYFSIFMKMLHMEGPDTLDVEWLYTLLNKVLLNVFNAPFYMVTLIVAIFAICFKVEYTDDNTFYPFTFTLFMFIPNFFVGESGQIRQNLGTFIVYFAIRYIKERKFWHYMFFIFLGSGIHSVCYLFLPMYWLARVPLNKITMLILIIGSIFLSPFEIYRVFGDFLSGMAEESTLVEGFNGYMDETVQRLNGGFGIPEAMMAILTFFLFVFDTKMKELYPYYEYHRNYAVVGICFYFIFRNNPIFSSRLAGAFIGFSYIIIPNTMYVVPSRVKNMVYAFIIALVVFNFVVFASFNNIKAGRFSIDLYKNYILP
;
A
#
# COMPACT_ATOMS: atom_id res chain seq x y z
N MET A 1 -2.77 -12.52 16.24
CA MET A 1 -2.12 -11.22 15.92
C MET A 1 -1.93 -10.36 17.16
N LEU A 2 -3.00 -9.93 17.85
CA LEU A 2 -2.89 -9.11 19.09
C LEU A 2 -2.03 -9.74 20.18
N PHE A 3 -2.20 -11.04 20.44
CA PHE A 3 -1.37 -11.78 21.40
C PHE A 3 0.14 -11.65 21.09
N PHE A 4 0.53 -11.90 19.84
CA PHE A 4 1.93 -11.78 19.43
C PHE A 4 2.41 -10.32 19.45
N SER A 5 1.56 -9.34 19.14
CA SER A 5 1.90 -7.92 19.28
C SER A 5 2.20 -7.54 20.74
N VAL A 6 1.39 -8.00 21.70
CA VAL A 6 1.68 -7.84 23.14
C VAL A 6 2.99 -8.53 23.51
N GLN A 7 3.24 -9.74 23.01
CA GLN A 7 4.47 -10.48 23.26
C GLN A 7 5.71 -9.77 22.69
N GLU A 8 5.63 -9.17 21.50
CA GLU A 8 6.74 -8.37 20.93
C GLU A 8 7.08 -7.17 21.80
N VAL A 9 6.07 -6.51 22.36
CA VAL A 9 6.25 -5.28 23.12
C VAL A 9 6.70 -5.56 24.56
N TYR A 10 6.14 -6.57 25.22
CA TYR A 10 6.36 -6.81 26.65
C TYR A 10 7.10 -8.10 26.98
N GLY A 11 7.15 -9.03 26.02
CA GLY A 11 7.70 -10.36 26.21
C GLY A 11 8.99 -10.58 25.44
N ARG A 12 9.16 -11.82 24.98
CA ARG A 12 10.31 -12.26 24.19
C ARG A 12 10.06 -12.04 22.71
N LYS A 13 11.14 -11.86 21.94
CA LYS A 13 11.10 -11.81 20.48
C LYS A 13 10.29 -12.99 19.92
N VAL A 14 9.31 -12.69 19.07
CA VAL A 14 8.52 -13.71 18.41
C VAL A 14 9.31 -14.26 17.22
N GLU A 15 9.37 -15.58 17.08
CA GLU A 15 10.09 -16.23 15.98
C GLU A 15 9.41 -15.96 14.63
N LYS A 16 10.22 -15.75 13.57
CA LYS A 16 9.75 -15.46 12.20
C LYS A 16 8.76 -16.49 11.65
N LYS A 17 8.87 -17.77 12.06
CA LYS A 17 7.95 -18.85 11.64
C LYS A 17 6.48 -18.56 11.95
N TRP A 18 6.21 -17.87 13.07
CA TRP A 18 4.84 -17.51 13.45
C TRP A 18 4.29 -16.40 12.56
N PHE A 19 5.17 -15.53 12.06
CA PHE A 19 4.77 -14.47 11.15
C PHE A 19 4.46 -15.05 9.76
N TRP A 20 5.25 -16.02 9.30
CA TRP A 20 4.91 -16.81 8.11
C TRP A 20 3.63 -17.64 8.29
N PHE A 21 3.39 -18.22 9.47
CA PHE A 21 2.13 -18.91 9.76
C PHE A 21 0.92 -17.97 9.61
N LEU A 22 1.02 -16.74 10.14
CA LEU A 22 0.00 -15.71 9.90
C LEU A 22 -0.11 -15.38 8.41
N GLY A 23 1.01 -15.21 7.70
CA GLY A 23 1.03 -14.97 6.26
C GLY A 23 0.29 -16.04 5.47
N ILE A 24 0.57 -17.32 5.72
CA ILE A 24 -0.12 -18.46 5.06
C ILE A 24 -1.62 -18.43 5.33
N TYR A 25 -2.02 -18.15 6.58
CA TYR A 25 -3.43 -18.00 6.91
C TYR A 25 -4.10 -16.86 6.13
N LEU A 26 -3.44 -15.70 6.03
CA LEU A 26 -3.93 -14.56 5.26
C LEU A 26 -3.98 -14.84 3.75
N ILE A 27 -3.04 -15.63 3.22
CA ILE A 27 -3.04 -16.10 1.82
C ILE A 27 -4.28 -16.95 1.56
N ILE A 28 -4.61 -17.86 2.47
CA ILE A 28 -5.80 -18.70 2.33
C ILE A 28 -7.07 -17.85 2.33
N LEU A 29 -7.16 -16.86 3.22
CA LEU A 29 -8.31 -15.96 3.28
C LEU A 29 -8.45 -15.14 1.99
N ALA A 30 -7.44 -14.34 1.64
CA ALA A 30 -7.54 -13.45 0.48
C ALA A 30 -7.53 -14.21 -0.86
N GLY A 31 -6.77 -15.30 -0.93
CA GLY A 31 -6.51 -16.04 -2.16
C GLY A 31 -7.68 -16.92 -2.60
N PHE A 32 -8.31 -17.64 -1.68
CA PHE A 32 -9.45 -18.51 -1.97
C PHE A 32 -10.80 -17.84 -1.74
N ARG A 33 -10.86 -16.50 -1.63
CA ARG A 33 -12.12 -15.78 -1.49
C ARG A 33 -13.02 -15.98 -2.72
N HIS A 34 -14.33 -16.07 -2.50
CA HIS A 34 -15.33 -16.20 -3.56
C HIS A 34 -16.38 -15.11 -3.41
N ASP A 35 -16.46 -14.18 -4.38
CA ASP A 35 -17.44 -13.10 -4.37
C ASP A 35 -17.36 -12.27 -3.06
N VAL A 36 -16.13 -11.94 -2.66
CA VAL A 36 -15.80 -11.17 -1.45
C VAL A 36 -14.86 -10.04 -1.85
N GLY A 37 -15.03 -8.85 -1.29
CA GLY A 37 -14.28 -7.66 -1.65
C GLY A 37 -14.96 -6.87 -2.75
N PRO A 38 -14.85 -5.52 -2.71
CA PRO A 38 -15.67 -4.62 -3.53
C PRO A 38 -15.46 -4.81 -5.04
N ASP A 39 -14.24 -5.17 -5.45
CA ASP A 39 -13.83 -5.19 -6.86
C ASP A 39 -13.73 -6.62 -7.41
N TYR A 40 -14.29 -7.62 -6.72
CA TYR A 40 -14.19 -9.03 -7.15
C TYR A 40 -14.69 -9.24 -8.58
N GLY A 41 -15.89 -8.73 -8.88
CA GLY A 41 -16.52 -8.84 -10.21
C GLY A 41 -15.69 -8.14 -11.29
N SER A 42 -15.10 -7.00 -10.95
CA SER A 42 -14.23 -6.23 -11.83
C SER A 42 -12.98 -7.01 -12.26
N TYR A 43 -12.29 -7.65 -11.31
CA TYR A 43 -11.14 -8.50 -11.65
C TYR A 43 -11.53 -9.77 -12.39
N TYR A 44 -12.71 -10.32 -12.10
CA TYR A 44 -13.24 -11.43 -12.90
C TYR A 44 -13.47 -10.99 -14.36
N GLY A 45 -13.99 -9.78 -14.57
CA GLY A 45 -14.10 -9.14 -15.88
C GLY A 45 -12.73 -8.96 -16.56
N ILE A 46 -11.72 -8.47 -15.84
CA ILE A 46 -10.34 -8.34 -16.37
C ILE A 46 -9.75 -9.72 -16.74
N TYR A 47 -10.03 -10.75 -15.95
CA TYR A 47 -9.55 -12.10 -16.21
C TYR A 47 -10.08 -12.64 -17.55
N ILE A 48 -11.38 -12.46 -17.83
CA ILE A 48 -11.99 -12.80 -19.12
C ILE A 48 -11.45 -11.90 -20.23
N TYR A 49 -11.42 -10.59 -20.00
CA TYR A 49 -10.91 -9.59 -20.95
C TYR A 49 -9.48 -9.90 -21.41
N SER A 50 -8.62 -10.39 -20.50
CA SER A 50 -7.23 -10.74 -20.80
C SER A 50 -7.10 -11.84 -21.84
N ASP A 51 -8.11 -12.70 -21.99
CA ASP A 51 -8.14 -13.71 -23.04
C ASP A 51 -8.24 -13.10 -24.44
N THR A 52 -8.98 -12.00 -24.57
CA THR A 52 -9.23 -11.31 -25.85
C THR A 52 -8.00 -10.62 -26.42
N LYS A 53 -6.93 -10.46 -25.63
CA LYS A 53 -5.72 -9.74 -26.02
C LYS A 53 -4.65 -10.69 -26.52
N SER A 54 -3.96 -10.34 -27.60
CA SER A 54 -2.86 -11.15 -28.10
C SER A 54 -1.62 -11.02 -27.20
N TYR A 55 -0.81 -12.10 -27.11
CA TYR A 55 0.47 -12.06 -26.41
C TYR A 55 1.42 -11.00 -27.00
N PHE A 56 1.32 -10.75 -28.31
CA PHE A 56 2.11 -9.71 -28.97
C PHE A 56 1.74 -8.31 -28.46
N SER A 57 0.44 -7.97 -28.37
CA SER A 57 0.00 -6.67 -27.81
C SER A 57 0.43 -6.49 -26.35
N ILE A 58 0.41 -7.57 -25.55
CA ILE A 58 0.91 -7.54 -24.16
C ILE A 58 2.41 -7.21 -24.13
N PHE A 59 3.21 -7.85 -24.99
CA PHE A 59 4.65 -7.60 -25.08
C PHE A 59 4.97 -6.19 -25.62
N MET A 60 4.20 -5.70 -26.58
CA MET A 60 4.34 -4.33 -27.08
C MET A 60 4.03 -3.31 -25.97
N LYS A 61 2.95 -3.52 -25.20
CA LYS A 61 2.62 -2.69 -24.03
C LYS A 61 3.72 -2.69 -22.98
N MET A 62 4.35 -3.84 -22.71
CA MET A 62 5.52 -3.95 -21.83
C MET A 62 6.66 -3.01 -22.27
N LEU A 63 6.89 -2.89 -23.57
CA LEU A 63 7.89 -2.00 -24.17
C LEU A 63 7.40 -0.56 -24.36
N HIS A 64 6.22 -0.20 -23.86
CA HIS A 64 5.57 1.10 -24.05
C HIS A 64 5.34 1.44 -25.54
N MET A 65 5.09 0.41 -26.35
CA MET A 65 4.78 0.53 -27.76
C MET A 65 3.31 0.17 -28.01
N GLU A 66 2.73 0.72 -29.08
CA GLU A 66 1.38 0.37 -29.51
C GLU A 66 1.36 -1.02 -30.14
N GLY A 67 0.44 -1.86 -29.67
CA GLY A 67 0.13 -3.16 -30.26
C GLY A 67 -1.13 -3.09 -31.13
N PRO A 68 -1.44 -4.18 -31.86
CA PRO A 68 -2.69 -4.27 -32.63
C PRO A 68 -3.94 -4.25 -31.75
N ASP A 69 -3.84 -4.72 -30.50
CA ASP A 69 -4.90 -4.63 -29.51
C ASP A 69 -4.58 -3.54 -28.49
N THR A 70 -5.58 -2.72 -28.14
CA THR A 70 -5.47 -1.77 -27.04
C THR A 70 -5.46 -2.50 -25.70
N LEU A 71 -4.59 -2.07 -24.77
CA LEU A 71 -4.51 -2.60 -23.40
C LEU A 71 -4.82 -1.50 -22.39
N ASP A 72 -6.01 -1.60 -21.80
CA ASP A 72 -6.52 -0.73 -20.71
C ASP A 72 -6.04 -1.16 -19.31
N VAL A 73 -5.29 -2.27 -19.24
CA VAL A 73 -4.76 -2.86 -18.00
C VAL A 73 -3.26 -3.10 -18.16
N GLU A 74 -2.52 -3.10 -17.06
CA GLU A 74 -1.07 -3.25 -17.06
C GLU A 74 -0.62 -4.63 -17.57
N TRP A 75 0.47 -4.63 -18.32
CA TRP A 75 0.90 -5.76 -19.15
C TRP A 75 1.15 -7.04 -18.34
N LEU A 76 1.76 -6.96 -17.14
CA LEU A 76 2.11 -8.15 -16.37
C LEU A 76 0.89 -8.75 -15.68
N TYR A 77 -0.06 -7.91 -15.25
CA TYR A 77 -1.32 -8.41 -14.72
C TYR A 77 -2.15 -9.07 -15.82
N THR A 78 -2.27 -8.45 -17.01
CA THR A 78 -2.93 -9.08 -18.17
C THR A 78 -2.23 -10.37 -18.58
N LEU A 79 -0.90 -10.40 -18.60
CA LEU A 79 -0.12 -11.61 -18.90
C LEU A 79 -0.42 -12.74 -17.91
N LEU A 80 -0.41 -12.46 -16.61
CA LEU A 80 -0.73 -13.43 -15.56
C LEU A 80 -2.12 -14.05 -15.78
N ASN A 81 -3.14 -13.20 -15.98
CA ASN A 81 -4.51 -13.65 -16.25
C ASN A 81 -4.58 -14.52 -17.51
N LYS A 82 -4.00 -14.04 -18.62
CA LYS A 82 -4.04 -14.74 -19.92
C LYS A 82 -3.33 -16.09 -19.86
N VAL A 83 -2.18 -16.19 -19.20
CA VAL A 83 -1.44 -17.45 -19.04
C VAL A 83 -2.24 -18.45 -18.20
N LEU A 84 -2.81 -18.01 -17.07
CA LEU A 84 -3.64 -18.87 -16.23
C LEU A 84 -4.87 -19.39 -16.98
N LEU A 85 -5.51 -18.54 -17.78
CA LEU A 85 -6.66 -18.90 -18.58
C LEU A 85 -6.28 -19.83 -19.74
N ASN A 86 -5.34 -19.44 -20.60
CA ASN A 86 -5.06 -20.15 -21.86
C ASN A 86 -4.15 -21.38 -21.71
N VAL A 87 -3.16 -21.33 -20.83
CA VAL A 87 -2.17 -22.40 -20.69
C VAL A 87 -2.63 -23.43 -19.67
N PHE A 88 -3.18 -22.97 -18.55
CA PHE A 88 -3.54 -23.83 -17.43
C PHE A 88 -5.05 -24.14 -17.35
N ASN A 89 -5.89 -23.46 -18.14
CA ASN A 89 -7.35 -23.52 -18.01
C ASN A 89 -7.81 -23.33 -16.55
N ALA A 90 -7.11 -22.47 -15.83
CA ALA A 90 -7.22 -22.33 -14.38
C ALA A 90 -8.38 -21.39 -14.02
N PRO A 91 -9.26 -21.73 -13.08
CA PRO A 91 -10.38 -20.87 -12.68
C PRO A 91 -9.88 -19.55 -12.06
N PHE A 92 -10.72 -18.51 -12.06
CA PHE A 92 -10.36 -17.16 -11.60
C PHE A 92 -9.77 -17.11 -10.19
N TYR A 93 -10.22 -17.97 -9.26
CA TYR A 93 -9.67 -17.98 -7.90
C TYR A 93 -8.17 -18.31 -7.84
N MET A 94 -7.61 -18.92 -8.89
CA MET A 94 -6.17 -19.15 -9.00
C MET A 94 -5.41 -17.84 -9.22
N VAL A 95 -6.02 -16.86 -9.91
CA VAL A 95 -5.49 -15.49 -10.04
C VAL A 95 -5.43 -14.84 -8.66
N THR A 96 -6.55 -14.84 -7.93
CA THR A 96 -6.61 -14.22 -6.59
C THR A 96 -5.64 -14.91 -5.62
N LEU A 97 -5.50 -16.24 -5.71
CA LEU A 97 -4.53 -17.00 -4.91
C LEU A 97 -3.08 -16.60 -5.23
N ILE A 98 -2.69 -16.57 -6.50
CA ILE A 98 -1.32 -16.22 -6.89
C ILE A 98 -0.99 -14.77 -6.50
N VAL A 99 -1.93 -13.84 -6.72
CA VAL A 99 -1.78 -12.44 -6.31
C VAL A 99 -1.61 -12.34 -4.80
N ALA A 100 -2.44 -13.04 -4.02
CA ALA A 100 -2.35 -13.06 -2.55
C ALA A 100 -1.02 -13.67 -2.07
N ILE A 101 -0.56 -14.76 -2.67
CA ILE A 101 0.75 -15.38 -2.37
C ILE A 101 1.85 -14.35 -2.55
N PHE A 102 1.95 -13.71 -3.72
CA PHE A 102 3.02 -12.74 -3.96
C PHE A 102 2.90 -11.52 -3.04
N ALA A 103 1.70 -10.94 -2.92
CA ALA A 103 1.50 -9.73 -2.11
C ALA A 103 1.87 -9.97 -0.64
N ILE A 104 1.45 -11.09 -0.07
CA ILE A 104 1.72 -11.42 1.33
C ILE A 104 3.18 -11.84 1.53
N CYS A 105 3.79 -12.59 0.59
CA CYS A 105 5.22 -12.90 0.66
C CYS A 105 6.07 -11.63 0.68
N PHE A 106 5.83 -10.69 -0.24
CA PHE A 106 6.55 -9.41 -0.27
C PHE A 106 6.28 -8.58 0.99
N LYS A 107 5.05 -8.57 1.51
CA LYS A 107 4.68 -7.88 2.76
C LYS A 107 5.38 -8.47 3.98
N VAL A 108 5.44 -9.80 4.09
CA VAL A 108 6.14 -10.49 5.19
C VAL A 108 7.62 -10.15 5.15
N GLU A 109 8.26 -10.28 3.98
CA GLU A 109 9.68 -10.00 3.81
C GLU A 109 10.02 -8.51 4.04
N TYR A 110 9.21 -7.58 3.51
CA TYR A 110 9.38 -6.16 3.80
C TYR A 110 9.24 -5.87 5.30
N THR A 111 8.22 -6.44 5.96
CA THR A 111 7.96 -6.16 7.37
C THR A 111 9.09 -6.71 8.24
N ASP A 112 9.52 -7.96 8.01
CA ASP A 112 10.59 -8.60 8.77
C ASP A 112 11.93 -7.83 8.66
N ASP A 113 12.24 -7.32 7.47
CA ASP A 113 13.47 -6.56 7.22
C ASP A 113 13.49 -5.15 7.83
N ASN A 114 12.31 -4.57 8.07
CA ASN A 114 12.18 -3.14 8.33
C ASN A 114 11.53 -2.81 9.68
N THR A 115 11.07 -3.78 10.47
CA THR A 115 10.54 -3.48 11.81
C THR A 115 10.99 -4.47 12.88
N PHE A 116 11.21 -3.94 14.08
CA PHE A 116 11.41 -4.74 15.28
C PHE A 116 10.08 -5.32 15.84
N TYR A 117 8.94 -4.90 15.29
CA TYR A 117 7.60 -5.25 15.76
C TYR A 117 6.69 -5.70 14.59
N PRO A 118 7.00 -6.81 13.89
CA PRO A 118 6.25 -7.27 12.72
C PRO A 118 4.76 -7.53 12.98
N PHE A 119 4.38 -8.15 14.09
CA PHE A 119 2.98 -8.37 14.45
C PHE A 119 2.27 -7.07 14.83
N THR A 120 2.95 -6.16 15.52
CA THR A 120 2.37 -4.86 15.88
C THR A 120 2.16 -3.97 14.66
N PHE A 121 3.12 -3.94 13.73
CA PHE A 121 2.96 -3.25 12.45
C PHE A 121 1.84 -3.86 11.61
N THR A 122 1.80 -5.20 11.51
CA THR A 122 0.74 -5.89 10.76
C THR A 122 -0.64 -5.64 11.37
N LEU A 123 -0.75 -5.63 12.71
CA LEU A 123 -1.98 -5.29 13.41
C LEU A 123 -2.42 -3.85 13.13
N PHE A 124 -1.49 -2.90 13.23
CA PHE A 124 -1.73 -1.50 12.91
C PHE A 124 -2.23 -1.32 11.47
N MET A 125 -1.63 -2.04 10.53
CA MET A 125 -1.97 -1.98 9.12
C MET A 125 -3.16 -2.85 8.74
N PHE A 126 -3.70 -3.67 9.64
CA PHE A 126 -4.70 -4.67 9.27
C PHE A 126 -6.00 -4.05 8.78
N ILE A 127 -6.51 -3.03 9.49
CA ILE A 127 -7.76 -2.35 9.15
C ILE A 127 -7.47 -0.88 8.84
N PRO A 128 -7.84 -0.37 7.64
CA PRO A 128 -8.55 -1.05 6.55
C PRO A 128 -7.67 -1.86 5.59
N ASN A 129 -6.33 -1.75 5.65
CA ASN A 129 -5.49 -2.07 4.49
C ASN A 129 -5.48 -3.54 4.07
N PHE A 130 -5.70 -4.50 4.98
CA PHE A 130 -5.83 -5.91 4.58
C PHE A 130 -7.10 -6.09 3.73
N PHE A 131 -8.24 -5.60 4.20
CA PHE A 131 -9.52 -5.76 3.51
C PHE A 131 -9.57 -4.98 2.19
N VAL A 132 -9.14 -3.72 2.21
CA VAL A 132 -9.12 -2.90 0.99
C VAL A 132 -8.01 -3.36 0.05
N GLY A 133 -6.79 -3.59 0.53
CA GLY A 133 -5.66 -3.95 -0.31
C GLY A 133 -5.68 -5.38 -0.85
N GLU A 134 -6.04 -6.38 -0.04
CA GLU A 134 -6.01 -7.79 -0.45
C GLU A 134 -7.31 -8.26 -1.10
N SER A 135 -8.40 -7.48 -1.03
CA SER A 135 -9.70 -7.86 -1.61
C SER A 135 -10.37 -6.78 -2.48
N GLY A 136 -9.98 -5.51 -2.34
CA GLY A 136 -10.37 -4.43 -3.26
C GLY A 136 -9.26 -4.10 -4.24
N GLN A 137 -8.24 -3.34 -3.84
CA GLN A 137 -7.18 -2.85 -4.72
C GLN A 137 -6.01 -3.83 -4.89
N ILE A 138 -6.29 -5.08 -5.29
CA ILE A 138 -5.28 -6.17 -5.29
C ILE A 138 -4.08 -5.90 -6.21
N ARG A 139 -4.29 -5.21 -7.35
CA ARG A 139 -3.20 -4.81 -8.26
C ARG A 139 -2.30 -3.78 -7.60
N GLN A 140 -2.88 -2.68 -7.11
CA GLN A 140 -2.14 -1.61 -6.44
C GLN A 140 -1.39 -2.14 -5.22
N ASN A 141 -2.04 -2.97 -4.40
CA ASN A 141 -1.45 -3.57 -3.21
C ASN A 141 -0.26 -4.47 -3.58
N LEU A 142 -0.42 -5.41 -4.53
CA LEU A 142 0.69 -6.25 -4.99
C LEU A 142 1.85 -5.41 -5.57
N GLY A 143 1.55 -4.50 -6.51
CA GLY A 143 2.57 -3.64 -7.12
C GLY A 143 3.33 -2.81 -6.09
N THR A 144 2.62 -2.21 -5.13
CA THR A 144 3.22 -1.39 -4.09
C THR A 144 4.11 -2.22 -3.16
N PHE A 145 3.70 -3.43 -2.75
CA PHE A 145 4.55 -4.28 -1.90
C PHE A 145 5.76 -4.88 -2.63
N ILE A 146 5.67 -5.10 -3.96
CA ILE A 146 6.85 -5.38 -4.81
C ILE A 146 7.87 -4.24 -4.69
N VAL A 147 7.41 -2.99 -4.79
CA VAL A 147 8.29 -1.81 -4.68
C VAL A 147 8.82 -1.61 -3.25
N TYR A 148 8.01 -1.87 -2.23
CA TYR A 148 8.45 -1.79 -0.84
C TYR A 148 9.56 -2.79 -0.55
N PHE A 149 9.39 -4.03 -1.02
CA PHE A 149 10.44 -5.05 -0.96
C PHE A 149 11.73 -4.55 -1.63
N ALA A 150 11.62 -3.86 -2.76
CA ALA A 150 12.75 -3.35 -3.51
C ALA A 150 13.62 -2.34 -2.75
N ILE A 151 13.16 -1.77 -1.62
CA ILE A 151 13.99 -0.83 -0.83
C ILE A 151 15.31 -1.44 -0.38
N ARG A 152 15.36 -2.76 -0.14
CA ARG A 152 16.62 -3.45 0.21
C ARG A 152 17.71 -3.20 -0.84
N TYR A 153 17.33 -3.10 -2.11
CA TYR A 153 18.28 -2.81 -3.19
C TYR A 153 18.72 -1.35 -3.24
N ILE A 154 17.95 -0.41 -2.68
CA ILE A 154 18.44 0.95 -2.44
C ILE A 154 19.50 0.93 -1.34
N LYS A 155 19.25 0.22 -0.23
CA LYS A 155 20.19 0.07 0.89
C LYS A 155 21.50 -0.62 0.45
N GLU A 156 21.39 -1.65 -0.38
CA GLU A 156 22.50 -2.41 -0.95
C GLU A 156 23.17 -1.73 -2.17
N ARG A 157 22.67 -0.57 -2.63
CA ARG A 157 23.16 0.15 -3.83
C ARG A 157 23.11 -0.66 -5.12
N LYS A 158 22.15 -1.57 -5.26
CA LYS A 158 21.93 -2.41 -6.44
C LYS A 158 20.90 -1.79 -7.38
N PHE A 159 21.34 -0.80 -8.17
CA PHE A 159 20.49 -0.05 -9.10
C PHE A 159 19.64 -0.95 -10.01
N TRP A 160 20.28 -1.91 -10.71
CA TRP A 160 19.58 -2.77 -11.67
C TRP A 160 18.54 -3.68 -11.03
N HIS A 161 18.79 -4.13 -9.80
CA HIS A 161 17.81 -4.93 -9.07
C HIS A 161 16.62 -4.06 -8.69
N TYR A 162 16.87 -2.86 -8.17
CA TYR A 162 15.79 -1.92 -7.87
C TYR A 162 14.95 -1.60 -9.11
N MET A 163 15.59 -1.27 -10.25
CA MET A 163 14.89 -1.02 -11.52
C MET A 163 14.07 -2.22 -11.98
N PHE A 164 14.60 -3.44 -11.85
CA PHE A 164 13.86 -4.66 -12.17
C PHE A 164 12.57 -4.79 -11.35
N PHE A 165 12.62 -4.56 -10.04
CA PHE A 165 11.42 -4.62 -9.20
C PHE A 165 10.45 -3.45 -9.45
N ILE A 166 10.94 -2.25 -9.78
CA ILE A 166 10.08 -1.15 -10.25
C ILE A 166 9.36 -1.55 -11.54
N PHE A 167 10.08 -2.16 -12.50
CA PHE A 167 9.50 -2.64 -13.75
C PHE A 167 8.45 -3.74 -13.53
N LEU A 168 8.71 -4.71 -12.66
CA LEU A 168 7.71 -5.72 -12.29
C LEU A 168 6.49 -5.11 -11.60
N GLY A 169 6.71 -4.24 -10.61
CA GLY A 169 5.63 -3.58 -9.88
C GLY A 169 4.75 -2.73 -10.80
N SER A 170 5.37 -1.97 -11.70
CA SER A 170 4.67 -1.15 -12.70
C SER A 170 3.95 -1.97 -13.77
N GLY A 171 4.43 -3.18 -14.07
CA GLY A 171 3.69 -4.13 -14.89
C GLY A 171 2.42 -4.67 -14.23
N ILE A 172 2.33 -4.63 -12.89
CA ILE A 172 1.10 -4.97 -12.15
C ILE A 172 0.20 -3.75 -11.95
N HIS A 173 0.79 -2.59 -11.63
CA HIS A 173 0.07 -1.35 -11.39
C HIS A 173 0.94 -0.11 -11.65
N SER A 174 0.47 0.81 -12.49
CA SER A 174 1.25 1.95 -13.00
C SER A 174 1.80 2.91 -11.93
N VAL A 175 1.10 3.07 -10.79
CA VAL A 175 1.56 3.87 -9.63
C VAL A 175 3.00 3.59 -9.20
N CYS A 176 3.50 2.37 -9.43
CA CYS A 176 4.85 1.97 -9.05
C CYS A 176 5.94 2.81 -9.74
N TYR A 177 5.65 3.41 -10.89
CA TYR A 177 6.58 4.32 -11.58
C TYR A 177 6.88 5.57 -10.75
N LEU A 178 5.96 6.04 -9.90
CA LEU A 178 6.22 7.20 -9.02
C LEU A 178 7.35 6.94 -8.03
N PHE A 179 7.64 5.69 -7.72
CA PHE A 179 8.72 5.34 -6.81
C PHE A 179 10.10 5.35 -7.49
N LEU A 180 10.18 5.36 -8.82
CA LEU A 180 11.45 5.33 -9.54
C LEU A 180 12.49 6.38 -9.04
N PRO A 181 12.13 7.65 -8.77
CA PRO A 181 13.05 8.65 -8.22
C PRO A 181 13.58 8.31 -6.81
N MET A 182 12.89 7.45 -6.07
CA MET A 182 13.25 7.11 -4.70
C MET A 182 14.57 6.37 -4.58
N TYR A 183 15.07 5.74 -5.66
CA TYR A 183 16.45 5.21 -5.67
C TYR A 183 17.46 6.28 -5.24
N TRP A 184 17.30 7.51 -5.71
CA TRP A 184 18.18 8.63 -5.37
C TRP A 184 17.66 9.39 -4.15
N LEU A 185 16.37 9.75 -4.15
CA LEU A 185 15.79 10.60 -3.11
C LEU A 185 15.84 9.97 -1.72
N ALA A 186 15.73 8.64 -1.58
CA ALA A 186 15.80 7.97 -0.28
C ALA A 186 17.16 8.12 0.43
N ARG A 187 18.21 8.52 -0.31
CA ARG A 187 19.57 8.67 0.22
C ARG A 187 19.96 10.13 0.48
N VAL A 188 19.10 11.10 0.13
CA VAL A 188 19.36 12.51 0.37
C VAL A 188 19.37 12.78 1.88
N PRO A 189 20.42 13.39 2.44
CA PRO A 189 20.44 13.72 3.86
C PRO A 189 19.44 14.84 4.12
N LEU A 190 18.38 14.55 4.89
CA LEU A 190 17.41 15.56 5.33
C LEU A 190 17.64 15.88 6.80
N ASN A 191 17.53 17.16 7.14
CA ASN A 191 17.43 17.64 8.52
C ASN A 191 16.02 18.19 8.77
N LYS A 192 15.69 18.47 10.03
CA LYS A 192 14.35 18.96 10.44
C LYS A 192 13.94 20.25 9.72
N ILE A 193 14.87 21.17 9.48
CA ILE A 193 14.59 22.43 8.78
C ILE A 193 14.23 22.14 7.32
N THR A 194 15.00 21.31 6.63
CA THR A 194 14.70 20.91 5.25
C THR A 194 13.36 20.19 5.15
N MET A 195 13.08 19.24 6.06
CA MET A 195 11.77 18.57 6.11
C MET A 195 10.63 19.59 6.29
N LEU A 196 10.80 20.55 7.20
CA LEU A 196 9.81 21.59 7.46
C LEU A 196 9.57 22.48 6.24
N ILE A 197 10.65 22.92 5.57
CA ILE A 197 10.57 23.75 4.37
C ILE A 197 9.86 22.99 3.24
N LEU A 198 10.16 21.71 3.04
CA LEU A 198 9.50 20.88 2.02
C LEU A 198 7.99 20.75 2.31
N ILE A 199 7.62 20.45 3.56
CA ILE A 199 6.22 20.27 3.94
C ILE A 199 5.45 21.60 3.86
N ILE A 200 5.97 22.68 4.44
CA ILE A 200 5.34 24.01 4.35
C ILE A 200 5.26 24.47 2.90
N GLY A 201 6.33 24.26 2.13
CA GLY A 201 6.36 24.53 0.69
C GLY A 201 5.25 23.77 -0.05
N SER A 202 5.06 22.48 0.24
CA SER A 202 3.98 21.68 -0.37
C SER A 202 2.58 22.17 -0.01
N ILE A 203 2.37 22.63 1.23
CA ILE A 203 1.10 23.24 1.68
C ILE A 203 0.86 24.57 0.96
N PHE A 204 1.88 25.41 0.85
CA PHE A 204 1.80 26.69 0.14
C PHE A 204 1.56 26.49 -1.37
N LEU A 205 2.13 25.45 -1.97
CA LEU A 205 1.95 25.12 -3.38
C LEU A 205 0.59 24.48 -3.69
N SER A 206 -0.09 23.94 -2.68
CA SER A 206 -1.35 23.21 -2.81
C SER A 206 -2.44 23.99 -3.58
N PRO A 207 -2.73 25.28 -3.28
CA PRO A 207 -3.77 26.04 -3.99
C PRO A 207 -3.45 26.35 -5.46
N PHE A 208 -2.17 26.25 -5.86
CA PHE A 208 -1.74 26.52 -7.24
C PHE A 208 -1.87 25.29 -8.15
N GLU A 209 -2.21 24.12 -7.58
CA GLU A 209 -2.46 22.88 -8.33
C GLU A 209 -1.34 22.55 -9.34
N ILE A 210 -0.08 22.76 -8.94
CA ILE A 210 1.10 22.58 -9.80
C ILE A 210 1.21 21.20 -10.44
N TYR A 211 0.53 20.20 -9.88
CA TYR A 211 0.43 18.84 -10.43
C TYR A 211 -0.29 18.80 -11.78
N ARG A 212 -1.14 19.78 -12.10
CA ARG A 212 -1.89 19.83 -13.38
C ARG A 212 -0.97 19.93 -14.59
N VAL A 213 0.25 20.47 -14.43
CA VAL A 213 1.29 20.46 -15.47
C VAL A 213 1.67 19.04 -15.90
N PHE A 214 1.50 18.06 -15.00
CA PHE A 214 1.73 16.64 -15.24
C PHE A 214 0.41 15.85 -15.31
N GLY A 215 -0.71 16.50 -15.62
CA GLY A 215 -2.06 15.95 -15.52
C GLY A 215 -2.24 14.60 -16.21
N ASP A 216 -1.87 14.50 -17.49
CA ASP A 216 -2.05 13.27 -18.27
C ASP A 216 -1.21 12.11 -17.72
N PHE A 217 0.03 12.40 -17.33
CA PHE A 217 0.95 11.42 -16.74
C PHE A 217 0.43 10.91 -15.39
N LEU A 218 0.01 11.82 -14.51
CA LEU A 218 -0.52 11.46 -13.18
C LEU A 218 -1.88 10.76 -13.29
N SER A 219 -2.69 11.12 -14.28
CA SER A 219 -3.96 10.45 -14.54
C SER A 219 -3.72 9.00 -14.89
N GLY A 220 -2.83 8.68 -15.84
CA GLY A 220 -2.49 7.29 -16.18
C GLY A 220 -1.85 6.47 -15.04
N MET A 221 -1.30 7.15 -14.02
CA MET A 221 -0.77 6.50 -12.80
C MET A 221 -1.84 6.23 -11.73
N ALA A 222 -2.91 7.00 -11.75
CA ALA A 222 -4.02 6.93 -10.81
C ALA A 222 -5.24 6.19 -11.39
N GLU A 223 -5.27 6.01 -12.71
CA GLU A 223 -6.34 5.37 -13.47
C GLU A 223 -6.50 3.92 -13.02
N GLU A 224 -7.65 3.62 -12.41
CA GLU A 224 -8.16 2.27 -12.41
C GLU A 224 -8.84 2.07 -13.76
N SER A 225 -8.63 0.91 -14.39
CA SER A 225 -9.37 0.56 -15.60
C SER A 225 -10.87 0.75 -15.33
N THR A 226 -11.61 1.34 -16.28
CA THR A 226 -13.08 1.59 -16.19
C THR A 226 -13.88 0.34 -15.79
N LEU A 227 -13.30 -0.84 -15.99
CA LEU A 227 -13.79 -2.14 -15.54
C LEU A 227 -13.75 -2.36 -14.02
N VAL A 228 -13.16 -1.45 -13.23
CA VAL A 228 -12.88 -1.60 -11.78
C VAL A 228 -13.61 -0.56 -10.92
N GLU A 229 -14.65 0.10 -11.43
CA GLU A 229 -15.46 1.01 -10.61
C GLU A 229 -16.15 0.27 -9.44
N GLY A 230 -15.51 0.28 -8.26
CA GLY A 230 -15.99 -0.35 -7.05
C GLY A 230 -15.55 0.38 -5.77
N PHE A 231 -16.52 0.58 -4.87
CA PHE A 231 -16.46 1.07 -3.49
C PHE A 231 -15.40 2.12 -3.10
N ASN A 232 -15.45 3.28 -3.74
CA ASN A 232 -14.90 4.53 -3.18
C ASN A 232 -15.74 5.08 -2.00
N GLY A 233 -16.57 4.28 -1.32
CA GLY A 233 -17.45 4.71 -0.21
C GLY A 233 -16.73 5.22 1.05
N TYR A 234 -15.40 5.10 1.13
CA TYR A 234 -14.57 5.85 2.09
C TYR A 234 -14.42 7.34 1.75
N MET A 235 -14.79 7.68 0.53
CA MET A 235 -14.65 8.97 -0.12
C MET A 235 -15.99 9.34 -0.73
N ASP A 236 -17.06 9.22 0.06
CA ASP A 236 -18.22 10.07 -0.21
C ASP A 236 -17.67 11.48 -0.35
N GLU A 237 -17.80 12.03 -1.56
CA GLU A 237 -17.46 13.40 -1.93
C GLU A 237 -18.40 14.33 -1.15
N THR A 238 -18.26 14.34 0.16
CA THR A 238 -18.92 15.30 0.99
C THR A 238 -18.31 16.65 0.64
N VAL A 239 -19.19 17.59 0.29
CA VAL A 239 -18.93 19.02 0.03
C VAL A 239 -17.96 19.63 1.07
N GLN A 240 -17.84 19.03 2.27
CA GLN A 240 -16.83 19.34 3.29
C GLN A 240 -15.37 19.17 2.84
N ARG A 241 -14.98 18.17 2.05
CA ARG A 241 -13.58 18.01 1.58
C ARG A 241 -13.22 19.06 0.53
N LEU A 242 -14.14 19.37 -0.37
CA LEU A 242 -13.98 20.44 -1.36
C LEU A 242 -13.84 21.82 -0.69
N ASN A 243 -14.45 22.00 0.49
CA ASN A 243 -14.34 23.22 1.31
C ASN A 243 -13.17 23.20 2.32
N GLY A 244 -12.20 22.29 2.18
CA GLY A 244 -10.99 22.28 3.02
C GLY A 244 -11.15 21.66 4.41
N GLY A 245 -12.21 20.88 4.63
CA GLY A 245 -12.47 20.17 5.89
C GLY A 245 -11.35 19.22 6.32
N PHE A 246 -11.28 18.96 7.63
CA PHE A 246 -10.30 18.05 8.24
C PHE A 246 -10.88 16.64 8.34
N GLY A 247 -10.29 15.68 7.62
CA GLY A 247 -10.72 14.28 7.60
C GLY A 247 -9.70 13.31 8.22
N ILE A 248 -10.02 12.02 8.14
CA ILE A 248 -9.13 10.94 8.62
C ILE A 248 -7.75 10.99 7.93
N PRO A 249 -7.64 11.21 6.61
CA PRO A 249 -6.33 11.31 5.95
C PRO A 249 -5.48 12.47 6.50
N GLU A 250 -6.06 13.65 6.71
CA GLU A 250 -5.37 14.80 7.30
C GLU A 250 -4.89 14.49 8.73
N ALA A 251 -5.72 13.81 9.53
CA ALA A 251 -5.35 13.36 10.87
C ALA A 251 -4.17 12.37 10.83
N MET A 252 -4.20 11.41 9.91
CA MET A 252 -3.09 10.47 9.72
C MET A 252 -1.80 11.18 9.29
N MET A 253 -1.91 12.22 8.44
CA MET A 253 -0.75 13.03 8.03
C MET A 253 -0.18 13.82 9.19
N ALA A 254 -1.03 14.40 10.04
CA ALA A 254 -0.61 15.09 11.24
C ALA A 254 0.10 14.12 12.22
N ILE A 255 -0.44 12.91 12.41
CA ILE A 255 0.17 11.86 13.24
C ILE A 255 1.54 11.48 12.66
N LEU A 256 1.63 11.15 11.37
CA LEU A 256 2.89 10.75 10.74
C LEU A 256 3.93 11.87 10.86
N THR A 257 3.54 13.12 10.61
CA THR A 257 4.39 14.30 10.76
C THR A 257 4.85 14.48 12.21
N PHE A 258 3.95 14.31 13.19
CA PHE A 258 4.31 14.36 14.61
C PHE A 258 5.39 13.33 14.94
N PHE A 259 5.19 12.07 14.56
CA PHE A 259 6.18 11.02 14.81
C PHE A 259 7.52 11.31 14.13
N LEU A 260 7.47 11.79 12.88
CA LEU A 260 8.63 12.18 12.10
C LEU A 260 9.47 13.24 12.81
N PHE A 261 8.87 14.31 13.33
CA PHE A 261 9.62 15.43 13.93
C PHE A 261 10.03 15.19 15.39
N VAL A 262 9.17 14.57 16.19
CA VAL A 262 9.40 14.35 17.61
C VAL A 262 10.47 13.30 17.85
N PHE A 263 10.46 12.22 17.06
CA PHE A 263 11.36 11.08 17.27
C PHE A 263 12.55 11.04 16.31
N ASP A 264 12.66 11.98 15.35
CA ASP A 264 13.70 12.00 14.31
C ASP A 264 15.12 11.72 14.83
N THR A 265 15.53 12.45 15.85
CA THR A 265 16.91 12.40 16.38
C THR A 265 17.23 11.01 16.92
N LYS A 266 16.35 10.47 17.77
CA LYS A 266 16.53 9.13 18.36
C LYS A 266 16.41 8.04 17.30
N MET A 267 15.51 8.19 16.34
CA MET A 267 15.36 7.25 15.24
C MET A 267 16.60 7.23 14.35
N LYS A 268 17.20 8.38 14.06
CA LYS A 268 18.46 8.47 13.31
C LYS A 268 19.63 7.82 14.05
N GLU A 269 19.69 7.95 15.37
CA GLU A 269 20.75 7.37 16.19
C GLU A 269 20.63 5.85 16.36
N LEU A 270 19.41 5.33 16.51
CA LEU A 270 19.18 3.96 16.99
C LEU A 270 18.51 3.04 15.96
N TYR A 271 17.72 3.54 15.01
CA TYR A 271 16.97 2.70 14.07
C TYR A 271 17.73 2.61 12.71
N PRO A 272 18.24 1.42 12.34
CA PRO A 272 19.00 1.25 11.11
C PRO A 272 18.19 1.62 9.88
N TYR A 273 18.82 2.36 8.95
CA TYR A 273 18.21 2.82 7.70
C TYR A 273 16.96 3.70 7.88
N TYR A 274 16.72 4.24 9.08
CA TYR A 274 15.63 5.19 9.34
C TYR A 274 15.55 6.31 8.31
N GLU A 275 16.70 6.85 7.88
CA GLU A 275 16.75 7.96 6.92
C GLU A 275 16.05 7.66 5.59
N TYR A 276 16.07 6.41 5.15
CA TYR A 276 15.38 5.99 3.95
C TYR A 276 13.87 6.03 4.18
N HIS A 277 13.40 5.55 5.34
CA HIS A 277 11.99 5.61 5.73
C HIS A 277 11.50 7.04 5.93
N ARG A 278 12.31 7.89 6.58
CA ARG A 278 12.07 9.32 6.74
C ARG A 278 11.86 10.00 5.39
N ASN A 279 12.71 9.72 4.40
CA ASN A 279 12.62 10.37 3.10
C ASN A 279 11.36 9.94 2.32
N TYR A 280 10.97 8.66 2.38
CA TYR A 280 9.68 8.22 1.84
C TYR A 280 8.51 8.93 2.53
N ALA A 281 8.56 9.10 3.86
CA ALA A 281 7.53 9.82 4.61
C ALA A 281 7.40 11.27 4.21
N VAL A 282 8.53 11.99 4.09
CA VAL A 282 8.54 13.39 3.66
C VAL A 282 7.97 13.52 2.26
N VAL A 283 8.39 12.67 1.31
CA VAL A 283 7.86 12.68 -0.07
C VAL A 283 6.36 12.39 -0.08
N GLY A 284 5.90 11.38 0.67
CA GLY A 284 4.48 11.05 0.76
C GLY A 284 3.63 12.17 1.35
N ILE A 285 4.10 12.83 2.40
CA ILE A 285 3.43 13.99 3.00
C ILE A 285 3.38 15.16 2.01
N CYS A 286 4.48 15.43 1.30
CA CYS A 286 4.51 16.49 0.30
C CYS A 286 3.55 16.20 -0.87
N PHE A 287 3.55 14.97 -1.37
CA PHE A 287 2.62 14.54 -2.43
C PHE A 287 1.17 14.65 -1.98
N TYR A 288 0.85 14.26 -0.75
CA TYR A 288 -0.49 14.41 -0.20
C TYR A 288 -0.98 15.86 -0.25
N PHE A 289 -0.16 16.83 0.18
CA PHE A 289 -0.54 18.24 0.14
C PHE A 289 -0.57 18.82 -1.28
N ILE A 290 0.40 18.47 -2.13
CA ILE A 290 0.42 18.89 -3.53
C ILE A 290 -0.85 18.41 -4.25
N PHE A 291 -1.26 17.15 -4.01
CA PHE A 291 -2.41 16.53 -4.67
C PHE A 291 -3.74 16.76 -3.94
N ARG A 292 -3.78 17.56 -2.87
CA ARG A 292 -4.95 17.64 -1.97
C ARG A 292 -6.27 17.97 -2.68
N ASN A 293 -6.20 18.82 -3.70
CA ASN A 293 -7.39 19.25 -4.47
C ASN A 293 -7.88 18.18 -5.47
N ASN A 294 -7.12 17.09 -5.67
CA ASN A 294 -7.57 15.92 -6.42
C ASN A 294 -7.70 14.73 -5.44
N PRO A 295 -8.92 14.33 -5.09
CA PRO A 295 -9.15 13.25 -4.12
C PRO A 295 -8.53 11.90 -4.55
N ILE A 296 -8.49 11.60 -5.85
CA ILE A 296 -7.90 10.37 -6.40
C ILE A 296 -6.38 10.39 -6.22
N PHE A 297 -5.74 11.49 -6.58
CA PHE A 297 -4.27 11.61 -6.49
C PHE A 297 -3.79 11.62 -5.04
N SER A 298 -4.46 12.38 -4.16
CA SER A 298 -4.11 12.47 -2.74
C SER A 298 -4.37 11.18 -1.96
N SER A 299 -5.37 10.38 -2.35
CA SER A 299 -5.65 9.10 -1.69
C SER A 299 -4.82 7.94 -2.24
N ARG A 300 -4.69 7.81 -3.56
CA ARG A 300 -4.06 6.64 -4.21
C ARG A 300 -2.57 6.81 -4.42
N LEU A 301 -2.16 7.92 -5.06
CA LEU A 301 -0.75 8.16 -5.38
C LEU A 301 0.03 8.45 -4.10
N ALA A 302 -0.42 9.42 -3.30
CA ALA A 302 0.24 9.71 -2.03
C ALA A 302 0.04 8.58 -1.00
N GLY A 303 -1.11 7.90 -1.01
CA GLY A 303 -1.39 6.77 -0.13
C GLY A 303 -0.36 5.64 -0.23
N ALA A 304 0.14 5.35 -1.44
CA ALA A 304 1.22 4.38 -1.64
C ALA A 304 2.53 4.81 -0.94
N PHE A 305 2.85 6.09 -0.82
CA PHE A 305 4.03 6.53 -0.07
C PHE A 305 3.77 6.57 1.44
N ILE A 306 2.55 6.94 1.82
CA ILE A 306 2.13 7.01 3.22
C ILE A 306 2.12 5.62 3.86
N GLY A 307 1.58 4.61 3.16
CA GLY A 307 1.53 3.23 3.64
C GLY A 307 2.92 2.67 3.97
N PHE A 308 3.93 3.04 3.17
CA PHE A 308 5.33 2.72 3.42
C PHE A 308 5.84 3.33 4.73
N SER A 309 5.42 4.56 4.99
CA SER A 309 5.94 5.42 6.05
C SER A 309 5.40 5.07 7.43
N TYR A 310 4.27 4.36 7.49
CA TYR A 310 3.65 3.88 8.71
C TYR A 310 4.54 2.95 9.56
N ILE A 311 5.59 2.38 8.98
CA ILE A 311 6.59 1.59 9.72
C ILE A 311 7.36 2.41 10.77
N ILE A 312 7.41 3.74 10.62
CA ILE A 312 8.06 4.65 11.58
C ILE A 312 7.35 4.62 12.94
N ILE A 313 6.01 4.52 12.96
CA ILE A 313 5.20 4.59 14.18
C ILE A 313 5.53 3.45 15.15
N PRO A 314 5.41 2.15 14.77
CA PRO A 314 5.75 1.07 15.69
C PRO A 314 7.25 1.02 16.01
N ASN A 315 8.14 1.31 15.06
CA ASN A 315 9.58 1.33 15.34
C ASN A 315 10.01 2.43 16.30
N THR A 316 9.19 3.48 16.50
CA THR A 316 9.45 4.47 17.56
C THR A 316 9.55 3.81 18.93
N MET A 317 8.80 2.73 19.18
CA MET A 317 8.88 1.97 20.44
C MET A 317 10.27 1.39 20.72
N TYR A 318 11.09 1.18 19.68
CA TYR A 318 12.44 0.65 19.80
C TYR A 318 13.43 1.67 20.37
N VAL A 319 13.21 2.97 20.08
CA VAL A 319 14.19 4.03 20.36
C VAL A 319 13.85 4.89 21.58
N VAL A 320 12.76 4.57 22.27
CA VAL A 320 12.23 5.37 23.38
C VAL A 320 12.21 4.61 24.71
N PRO A 321 12.22 5.32 25.86
CA PRO A 321 12.10 4.68 27.17
C PRO A 321 10.76 3.96 27.35
N SER A 322 10.72 3.00 28.28
CA SER A 322 9.55 2.13 28.53
C SER A 322 8.22 2.88 28.71
N ARG A 323 8.23 4.03 29.40
CA ARG A 323 7.02 4.86 29.59
C ARG A 323 6.45 5.33 28.25
N VAL A 324 7.31 5.88 27.38
CA VAL A 324 6.90 6.40 26.07
C VAL A 324 6.55 5.25 25.12
N LYS A 325 7.31 4.15 25.18
CA LYS A 325 6.99 2.92 24.45
C LYS A 325 5.57 2.43 24.75
N ASN A 326 5.18 2.41 26.03
CA ASN A 326 3.82 2.02 26.43
C ASN A 326 2.76 3.00 25.91
N MET A 327 3.04 4.30 25.89
CA MET A 327 2.15 5.30 25.32
C MET A 327 1.97 5.12 23.81
N VAL A 328 3.07 4.90 23.07
CA VAL A 328 3.03 4.63 21.63
C VAL A 328 2.27 3.34 21.34
N TYR A 329 2.48 2.28 22.12
CA TYR A 329 1.74 1.03 21.97
C TYR A 329 0.24 1.22 22.22
N ALA A 330 -0.12 1.87 23.34
CA ALA A 330 -1.52 2.17 23.65
C ALA A 330 -2.18 3.03 22.56
N PHE A 331 -1.44 3.99 21.99
CA PHE A 331 -1.88 4.79 20.85
C PHE A 331 -2.13 3.94 19.60
N ILE A 332 -1.23 3.00 19.26
CA ILE A 332 -1.43 2.07 18.15
C ILE A 332 -2.69 1.22 18.37
N ILE A 333 -2.89 0.67 19.56
CA ILE A 333 -4.08 -0.12 19.88
C ILE A 333 -5.36 0.74 19.79
N ALA A 334 -5.33 1.98 20.29
CA ALA A 334 -6.44 2.91 20.15
C ALA A 334 -6.77 3.21 18.67
N LEU A 335 -5.76 3.40 17.82
CA LEU A 335 -5.95 3.58 16.38
C LEU A 335 -6.53 2.33 15.71
N VAL A 336 -6.11 1.13 16.10
CA VAL A 336 -6.66 -0.12 15.56
C VAL A 336 -8.15 -0.25 15.91
N VAL A 337 -8.51 0.02 17.17
CA VAL A 337 -9.92 0.00 17.61
C VAL A 337 -10.72 1.09 16.90
N PHE A 338 -10.19 2.30 16.79
CA PHE A 338 -10.81 3.40 16.05
C PHE A 338 -11.07 3.00 14.59
N ASN A 339 -10.07 2.49 13.88
CA ASN A 339 -10.20 2.05 12.50
C ASN A 339 -11.21 0.91 12.35
N PHE A 340 -11.27 -0.03 13.30
CA PHE A 340 -12.30 -1.07 13.31
C PHE A 340 -13.71 -0.48 13.43
N VAL A 341 -13.93 0.42 14.39
CA VAL A 341 -15.23 1.08 14.59
C VAL A 341 -15.63 1.89 13.35
N VAL A 342 -14.69 2.65 12.77
CA VAL A 342 -14.91 3.42 11.55
C VAL A 342 -15.28 2.48 10.39
N PHE A 343 -14.48 1.44 10.16
CA PHE A 343 -14.69 0.45 9.10
C PHE A 343 -16.06 -0.24 9.22
N ALA A 344 -16.49 -0.54 10.44
CA ALA A 344 -17.80 -1.10 10.73
C ALA A 344 -18.94 -0.08 10.51
N SER A 345 -18.77 1.17 10.98
CA SER A 345 -19.79 2.22 10.92
C SER A 345 -20.18 2.62 9.49
N PHE A 346 -19.22 2.57 8.56
CA PHE A 346 -19.45 2.81 7.13
C PHE A 346 -20.02 1.59 6.39
N ASN A 347 -20.47 0.55 7.10
CA ASN A 347 -20.97 -0.71 6.52
C ASN A 347 -19.99 -1.43 5.57
N ASN A 348 -18.71 -1.06 5.56
CA ASN A 348 -17.70 -1.65 4.67
C ASN A 348 -17.49 -3.15 4.93
N ILE A 349 -17.71 -3.61 6.16
CA ILE A 349 -17.70 -5.04 6.50
C ILE A 349 -18.77 -5.79 5.71
N LYS A 350 -20.00 -5.26 5.66
CA LYS A 350 -21.11 -5.91 4.95
C LYS A 350 -20.98 -5.73 3.44
N ALA A 351 -20.69 -4.52 2.99
CA ALA A 351 -20.54 -4.20 1.57
C ALA A 351 -19.40 -5.00 0.91
N GLY A 352 -18.27 -5.14 1.60
CA GLY A 352 -17.15 -5.99 1.17
C GLY A 352 -17.34 -7.48 1.46
N ARG A 353 -18.46 -7.89 2.06
CA ARG A 353 -18.82 -9.28 2.37
C ARG A 353 -17.80 -9.99 3.28
N PHE A 354 -17.33 -9.26 4.29
CA PHE A 354 -16.34 -9.72 5.26
C PHE A 354 -16.96 -10.22 6.58
N SER A 355 -18.29 -10.25 6.70
CA SER A 355 -18.98 -10.84 7.84
C SER A 355 -19.10 -12.35 7.71
N ILE A 356 -19.23 -13.05 8.83
CA ILE A 356 -19.26 -14.52 8.89
C ILE A 356 -20.40 -15.14 8.07
N ASP A 357 -21.50 -14.41 7.88
CA ASP A 357 -22.68 -14.80 7.12
C ASP A 357 -22.56 -14.55 5.61
N LEU A 358 -21.67 -13.64 5.19
CA LEU A 358 -21.52 -13.22 3.78
C LEU A 358 -20.22 -13.72 3.14
N TYR A 359 -19.18 -13.92 3.95
CA TYR A 359 -17.87 -14.33 3.49
C TYR A 359 -17.93 -15.76 2.96
N LYS A 360 -17.49 -15.95 1.71
CA LYS A 360 -17.40 -17.26 1.08
C LYS A 360 -15.96 -17.52 0.65
N ASN A 361 -15.52 -18.76 0.80
CA ASN A 361 -14.19 -19.20 0.43
C ASN A 361 -14.27 -20.58 -0.23
N TYR A 362 -13.37 -20.87 -1.17
CA TYR A 362 -13.39 -22.14 -1.91
C TYR A 362 -12.92 -23.34 -1.07
N ILE A 363 -12.20 -23.12 0.04
CA ILE A 363 -11.61 -24.19 0.84
C ILE A 363 -11.91 -24.11 2.33
N LEU A 364 -12.30 -22.93 2.83
CA LEU A 364 -12.76 -22.73 4.20
C LEU A 364 -14.29 -22.81 4.27
N PRO A 365 -14.84 -23.32 5.39
CA PRO A 365 -16.28 -23.43 5.59
C PRO A 365 -17.00 -22.08 5.63
#